data_AF-A0A2G6B4M0-F1
#
_entry.id   AF-A0A2G6B4M0-F1
#
_cell.length_a   1.000
_cell.length_b   1.000
_cell.length_c   1.000
_cell.angle_alpha   90.00
_cell.angle_beta   90.00
_cell.angle_gamma   90.00
#
_symmetry.space_group_name_H-M   'P 1'
#
loop_
_entity.id
_entity.type
_entity.pdbx_description
1 polymer ?
#
loop_
_entity_poly.entity_id
_entity_poly.type
_entity_poly.pdbx_seq_one_letter_code
_entity_poly.pdbx_strand_id
1 'polypeptide(L)' 'MSDKESFNSRKGMIFGFYAYMLVSAVNYFYYLSTESILFSPSYIFWSGLLAFFLFEFILNLRDKFIRKNIDN' A
#
# COMPACT_ATOMS: atom_id res chain seq x y z
N MET A 1 -5.73 -20.30 -4.33
CA MET A 1 -4.58 -19.42 -4.02
C MET A 1 -3.50 -20.30 -3.42
N SER A 2 -2.28 -20.22 -3.94
CA SER A 2 -1.12 -20.85 -3.28
C SER A 2 -0.89 -20.19 -1.90
N ASP A 3 -0.41 -20.94 -0.91
CA ASP A 3 -0.11 -20.41 0.43
C ASP A 3 0.80 -19.16 0.38
N LYS A 4 1.69 -19.08 -0.62
CA LYS A 4 2.56 -17.93 -0.85
C LYS A 4 1.82 -16.70 -1.38
N GLU A 5 0.86 -16.89 -2.30
CA GLU A 5 0.06 -15.79 -2.85
C GLU A 5 -0.85 -15.18 -1.77
N SER A 6 -1.49 -16.03 -0.97
CA SER A 6 -2.32 -15.60 0.16
C SER A 6 -1.51 -14.82 1.20
N PHE A 7 -0.29 -15.27 1.49
CA PHE A 7 0.60 -14.58 2.43
C PHE A 7 1.06 -13.21 1.95
N ASN A 8 1.46 -13.10 0.67
CA ASN A 8 1.88 -11.82 0.09
C ASN A 8 0.70 -10.84 -0.01
N SER A 9 -0.47 -11.32 -0.41
CA SER A 9 -1.66 -10.47 -0.52
C SER A 9 -2.14 -9.97 0.84
N ARG A 10 -2.07 -10.80 1.89
CA ARG A 10 -2.37 -10.37 3.26
C ARG A 10 -1.42 -9.27 3.74
N LYS A 11 -0.13 -9.36 3.41
CA LYS A 11 0.84 -8.30 3.74
C LYS A 11 0.60 -7.02 2.95
N GLY A 12 0.30 -7.13 1.65
CA GLY A 12 -0.08 -6.00 0.82
C GLY A 12 -1.32 -5.30 1.37
N MET A 13 -2.34 -6.06 1.76
CA MET A 13 -3.59 -5.53 2.31
C MET A 13 -3.36 -4.74 3.60
N ILE A 14 -2.55 -5.29 4.51
CA ILE A 14 -2.15 -4.61 5.74
C ILE A 14 -1.42 -3.31 5.41
N PHE A 15 -0.46 -3.35 4.48
CA PHE A 15 0.31 -2.16 4.09
C PHE A 15 -0.57 -1.07 3.45
N GLY A 16 -1.42 -1.44 2.50
CA GLY A 16 -2.35 -0.52 1.84
C GLY A 16 -3.36 0.09 2.83
N PHE A 17 -3.85 -0.69 3.79
CA PHE A 17 -4.71 -0.20 4.87
C PHE A 17 -3.99 0.83 5.76
N TYR A 18 -2.75 0.55 6.17
CA TYR A 18 -1.99 1.51 6.97
C TYR A 18 -1.64 2.78 6.19
N ALA A 19 -1.34 2.68 4.90
CA ALA A 19 -1.13 3.85 4.04
C ALA A 19 -2.40 4.72 3.95
N TYR A 20 -3.56 4.10 3.71
CA TYR A 20 -4.85 4.78 3.74
C TYR A 20 -5.11 5.49 5.08
N MET A 21 -4.88 4.79 6.20
CA MET A 21 -5.07 5.34 7.54
C MET A 21 -4.15 6.55 7.80
N LEU A 22 -2.90 6.48 7.37
CA LEU A 22 -1.93 7.56 7.54
C LEU A 22 -2.32 8.80 6.73
N VAL A 23 -2.66 8.64 5.45
CA VAL A 23 -3.12 9.75 4.60
C VAL A 23 -4.42 10.35 5.15
N SER A 24 -5.34 9.51 5.64
CA SER A 24 -6.58 9.96 6.28
C SER A 24 -6.30 10.77 7.55
N ALA A 25 -5.37 10.31 8.39
CA ALA A 25 -4.98 11.01 9.62
C ALA A 25 -4.37 12.39 9.30
N VAL A 26 -3.47 12.47 8.32
CA VAL A 26 -2.88 13.75 7.87
C VAL A 26 -3.96 14.69 7.34
N ASN A 27 -4.87 14.20 6.51
CA ASN A 27 -5.97 15.00 5.99
C ASN A 27 -6.89 15.53 7.11
N TYR A 28 -7.15 14.70 8.14
CA TYR A 28 -7.95 15.09 9.29
C TYR A 28 -7.26 16.14 10.17
N PHE A 29 -5.98 15.98 10.49
CA PHE A 29 -5.23 16.98 11.25
C PHE A 29 -5.14 18.32 10.51
N TYR A 30 -4.99 18.28 9.18
CA TYR A 30 -5.00 19.49 8.36
C TYR A 30 -6.37 20.18 8.39
N TYR A 31 -7.46 19.42 8.29
CA TYR A 31 -8.81 19.96 8.44
C TYR A 31 -9.01 20.62 9.80
N LEU A 32 -8.58 19.99 10.89
CA LEU A 32 -8.66 20.58 12.24
C LEU A 32 -7.86 21.88 12.37
N SER A 33 -6.79 22.05 11.58
CA SER A 33 -5.91 23.22 11.67
C SER A 33 -6.33 24.37 10.76
N THR A 34 -7.04 24.08 9.66
CA THR A 34 -7.30 25.06 8.58
C THR A 34 -8.77 25.20 8.19
N GLU A 35 -9.65 24.35 8.73
CA GLU A 35 -11.04 24.17 8.30
C GLU A 35 -11.20 23.84 6.80
N SER A 36 -10.11 23.45 6.13
CA SER A 36 -10.07 23.14 4.71
C SER A 36 -9.64 21.70 4.47
N ILE A 37 -10.07 21.12 3.35
CA ILE A 37 -9.76 19.73 2.98
C ILE A 37 -8.49 19.72 2.13
N LEU A 38 -7.50 18.90 2.51
CA LEU A 38 -6.23 18.81 1.78
C LEU A 38 -6.34 17.87 0.57
N PHE A 39 -6.92 16.69 0.78
CA PHE A 39 -7.12 15.67 -0.24
C PHE A 39 -8.60 15.32 -0.38
N SER A 40 -9.09 15.21 -1.62
CA SER A 40 -10.43 14.68 -1.86
C SER A 40 -10.51 13.21 -1.42
N PRO A 41 -11.68 12.74 -0.93
CA PRO A 41 -11.87 11.35 -0.49
C PRO A 41 -11.42 10.31 -1.52
N SER A 42 -11.63 10.59 -2.81
CA SER A 42 -11.18 9.70 -3.89
C SER A 42 -9.67 9.53 -3.89
N TYR A 43 -8.89 10.61 -3.71
CA TYR A 43 -7.42 10.52 -3.67
C TYR A 43 -6.92 9.72 -2.46
N ILE A 44 -7.58 9.89 -1.31
CA ILE A 44 -7.24 9.14 -0.10
C ILE A 44 -7.47 7.64 -0.35
N PHE A 45 -8.62 7.28 -0.92
CA PHE A 45 -8.92 5.90 -1.29
C PHE A 45 -7.90 5.32 -2.27
N TRP A 46 -7.63 6.02 -3.37
CA TRP A 46 -6.68 5.56 -4.39
C TRP A 46 -5.26 5.45 -3.85
N SER A 47 -4.84 6.28 -2.88
CA SER A 47 -3.50 6.18 -2.28
C SER A 47 -3.28 4.85 -1.53
N GLY A 48 -4.27 4.38 -0.77
CA GLY A 48 -4.21 3.07 -0.11
C GLY A 48 -4.19 1.92 -1.11
N LEU A 49 -4.98 2.01 -2.17
CA LEU A 49 -5.03 0.99 -3.23
C LEU A 49 -3.72 0.95 -4.03
N LEU A 50 -3.16 2.12 -4.36
CA LEU A 50 -1.87 2.21 -5.05
C LEU A 50 -0.75 1.59 -4.19
N ALA A 51 -0.75 1.87 -2.87
CA ALA A 51 0.21 1.30 -1.94
C ALA A 51 0.10 -0.24 -1.85
N PHE A 52 -1.13 -0.77 -1.85
CA PHE A 52 -1.39 -2.22 -1.92
C PHE A 52 -0.72 -2.85 -3.17
N PHE A 53 -1.04 -2.33 -4.36
CA PHE A 53 -0.51 -2.88 -5.61
C PHE A 53 1.00 -2.69 -5.75
N LEU A 54 1.54 -1.54 -5.33
CA LEU A 54 2.99 -1.30 -5.32
C LEU A 54 3.71 -2.31 -4.42
N PHE A 55 3.16 -2.61 -3.24
CA PHE A 55 3.76 -3.54 -2.31
C PHE A 55 3.76 -4.98 -2.87
N GLU A 56 2.64 -5.43 -3.44
CA GLU A 56 2.58 -6.73 -4.12
C GLU A 56 3.55 -6.81 -5.31
N PHE A 57 3.65 -5.74 -6.11
CA PHE A 57 4.57 -5.67 -7.24
C PHE A 57 6.04 -5.75 -6.80
N ILE A 58 6.43 -5.00 -5.76
CA ILE A 58 7.80 -5.03 -5.20
C ILE A 58 8.13 -6.42 -4.65
N LEU A 59 7.21 -7.07 -3.95
CA LEU A 59 7.44 -8.43 -3.45
C LEU A 59 7.62 -9.44 -4.59
N ASN A 60 6.76 -9.38 -5.62
CA ASN A 60 6.88 -10.25 -6.78
C ASN A 60 8.20 -10.02 -7.55
N LEU A 61 8.63 -8.77 -7.70
CA LEU A 61 9.92 -8.44 -8.30
C LEU A 61 11.07 -9.01 -7.47
N ARG A 62 11.05 -8.82 -6.14
CA ARG A 62 12.08 -9.31 -5.24
C ARG A 62 12.23 -10.83 -5.33
N ASP A 63 11.11 -11.56 -5.30
CA ASP A 63 11.12 -13.02 -5.40
C ASP A 63 11.66 -13.50 -6.77
N LYS A 64 11.36 -12.78 -7.84
CA LYS A 64 11.90 -13.05 -9.19
C LYS A 64 13.40 -12.79 -9.28
N PHE A 65 13.90 -11.72 -8.65
CA PHE A 65 15.33 -11.41 -8.59
C PHE A 65 16.11 -12.42 -7.75
N ILE A 66 15.56 -12.86 -6.60
CA ILE A 66 16.20 -13.87 -5.74
C ILE A 66 16.33 -15.21 -6.47
N ARG A 67 15.28 -15.69 -7.16
CA ARG A 67 15.38 -16.92 -7.98
C ARG A 67 16.48 -16.83 -9.03
N LYS A 68 16.55 -15.71 -9.76
CA LYS A 68 17.56 -15.50 -10.81
C LYS A 68 18.99 -15.55 -10.27
N ASN A 69 19.21 -15.22 -8.99
CA ASN A 69 20.54 -15.23 -8.37
C ASN A 69 20.95 -16.62 -7.83
N ILE A 70 20.02 -17.58 -7.77
CA ILE A 70 20.30 -18.96 -7.32
C ILE A 70 20.62 -19.86 -8.53
N ASP A 71 20.12 -19.52 -9.72
CA ASP A 71 20.36 -20.26 -10.97
C ASP A 71 21.64 -19.82 -11.72
N ASN A 72 22.42 -18.88 -11.17
CA ASN A 72 23.73 -18.42 -11.67
C ASN A 72 24.85 -18.89 -10.75
#